data_AF-A0A2M9P873-F1
#
_entry.id   AF-A0A2M9P873-F1
#
_cell.length_a   1.000
_cell.length_b   1.000
_cell.length_c   1.000
_cell.angle_alpha   90.00
_cell.angle_beta   90.00
_cell.angle_gamma   90.00
#
_symmetry.space_group_name_H-M   'P 1'
#
loop_
_entity.id
_entity.type
_entity.pdbx_description
1 polymer ?
#
loop_
_entity_poly.entity_id
_entity_poly.type
_entity_poly.pdbx_seq_one_letter_code
_entity_poly.pdbx_strand_id
1 'polypeptide(L)'
;PSNLHPVRQKDKAIGRRNYVIGQMADNGYVTREEARAAEAEDLVSVQSGAIASARSEMPPRDYFTDEIRRQLSASLGDEELFTGGLTIKATVDPDLQATAARALRDGLEKFDRDRRVYRGPAGRIDPAKFDPAEYTVDEALWRRALAETPVPRDIEGWRPAVVLSIGETSARIGVEGVEETADGHFLAFSDAKWARLRDGARLREARGPTTCGTWAT
;
A
#
# COMPACT_ATOMS: atom_id res chain seq x y z
N PRO A 1 -13.82 -9.78 20.84
CA PRO A 1 -15.29 -9.60 20.66
C PRO A 1 -15.61 -8.70 19.45
N SER A 2 -16.39 -9.19 18.49
CA SER A 2 -16.65 -8.52 17.20
C SER A 2 -17.63 -7.34 17.27
N ASN A 3 -18.61 -7.39 18.18
CA ASN A 3 -19.75 -6.45 18.22
C ASN A 3 -19.50 -5.13 18.96
N LEU A 4 -18.28 -4.89 19.44
CA LEU A 4 -17.87 -3.66 20.15
C LEU A 4 -16.53 -3.16 19.60
N HIS A 5 -16.28 -3.36 18.31
CA HIS A 5 -15.03 -2.95 17.69
C HIS A 5 -14.93 -1.41 17.69
N PRO A 6 -13.87 -0.80 18.27
CA PRO A 6 -13.80 0.65 18.53
C PRO A 6 -13.78 1.50 17.26
N VAL A 7 -13.33 0.93 16.13
CA VAL A 7 -13.36 1.58 14.80
C VAL A 7 -14.66 1.27 14.04
N ARG A 8 -14.90 -0.01 13.71
CA ARG A 8 -16.04 -0.42 12.86
C ARG A 8 -17.41 -0.22 13.51
N GLN A 9 -17.48 -0.16 14.83
CA GLN A 9 -18.73 -0.07 15.61
C GLN A 9 -18.57 0.95 16.75
N LYS A 10 -17.95 2.11 16.45
CA LYS A 10 -17.59 3.15 17.42
C LYS A 10 -18.76 3.56 18.32
N ASP A 11 -19.92 3.86 17.73
CA ASP A 11 -21.11 4.30 18.49
C ASP A 11 -21.59 3.25 19.49
N LYS A 12 -21.58 1.96 19.10
CA LYS A 12 -21.93 0.85 20.01
C LYS A 12 -20.91 0.69 21.13
N ALA A 13 -19.62 0.86 20.81
CA ALA A 13 -18.55 0.81 21.80
C ALA A 13 -18.65 1.97 22.80
N ILE A 14 -18.95 3.19 22.34
CA ILE A 14 -19.21 4.38 23.19
C ILE A 14 -20.43 4.14 24.08
N GLY A 15 -21.55 3.68 23.51
CA GLY A 15 -22.75 3.39 24.29
C GLY A 15 -22.49 2.36 25.38
N ARG A 16 -21.71 1.31 25.09
CA ARG A 16 -21.34 0.31 26.09
C ARG A 16 -20.37 0.86 27.15
N ARG A 17 -19.39 1.67 26.76
CA ARG A 17 -18.47 2.34 27.69
C ARG A 17 -19.25 3.23 28.67
N ASN A 18 -20.13 4.08 28.16
CA ASN A 18 -20.90 5.02 28.97
C ASN A 18 -21.85 4.27 29.92
N TYR A 19 -22.48 3.19 29.47
CA TYR A 19 -23.25 2.32 30.37
C TYR A 19 -22.41 1.81 31.56
N VAL A 20 -21.17 1.35 31.31
CA VAL A 20 -20.28 0.87 32.38
C VAL A 20 -19.85 2.00 33.31
N ILE A 21 -19.53 3.19 32.78
CA ILE A 21 -19.18 4.36 33.57
C ILE A 21 -20.34 4.78 34.51
N GLY A 22 -21.57 4.81 33.99
CA GLY A 22 -22.76 5.06 34.80
C GLY A 22 -22.93 4.02 35.93
N GLN A 23 -22.72 2.74 35.64
CA GLN A 23 -22.74 1.68 36.67
C GLN A 23 -21.62 1.84 37.69
N MET A 24 -20.44 2.32 37.30
CA MET A 24 -19.37 2.62 38.25
C MET A 24 -19.74 3.76 39.20
N ALA A 25 -20.43 4.79 38.69
CA ALA A 25 -20.91 5.91 39.51
C ALA A 25 -22.00 5.47 40.50
N ASP A 26 -22.98 4.69 40.03
CA ASP A 26 -24.10 4.23 40.87
C ASP A 26 -23.64 3.25 41.97
N ASN A 27 -22.55 2.51 41.74
CA ASN A 27 -21.95 1.62 42.74
C ASN A 27 -20.82 2.28 43.57
N GLY A 28 -20.54 3.57 43.36
CA GLY A 28 -19.59 4.34 44.18
C GLY A 28 -18.11 4.11 43.88
N TYR A 29 -17.74 3.56 42.71
CA TYR A 29 -16.34 3.44 42.28
C TYR A 29 -15.75 4.76 41.77
N VAL A 30 -16.61 5.65 41.26
CA VAL A 30 -16.29 7.01 40.80
C VAL A 30 -17.40 7.96 41.21
N THR A 31 -17.10 9.26 41.29
CA THR A 31 -18.11 10.29 41.51
C THR A 31 -18.97 10.51 40.25
N ARG A 32 -20.17 11.08 40.42
CA ARG A 32 -21.02 11.44 39.26
C ARG A 32 -20.37 12.50 38.37
N GLU A 33 -19.49 13.34 38.92
CA GLU A 33 -18.77 14.36 38.17
C GLU A 33 -17.69 13.74 37.29
N GLU A 34 -16.88 12.82 37.85
CA GLU A 34 -15.88 12.06 37.08
C GLU A 34 -16.54 11.21 35.99
N ALA A 35 -17.68 10.59 36.28
CA ALA A 35 -18.44 9.83 35.30
C ALA A 35 -18.90 10.68 34.11
N ARG A 36 -19.48 11.87 34.37
CA ARG A 36 -19.90 12.80 33.31
C ARG A 36 -18.73 13.29 32.47
N ALA A 37 -17.60 13.60 33.13
CA ALA A 37 -16.40 14.02 32.43
C ALA A 37 -15.89 12.90 31.49
N ALA A 38 -15.78 11.67 31.98
CA ALA A 38 -15.31 10.53 31.20
C ALA A 38 -16.27 10.12 30.06
N GLU A 39 -17.58 10.25 30.27
CA GLU A 39 -18.58 9.98 29.22
C GLU A 39 -18.52 10.97 28.06
N ALA A 40 -18.10 12.22 28.34
CA ALA A 40 -17.96 13.28 27.34
C ALA A 40 -16.69 13.14 26.49
N GLU A 41 -15.72 12.32 26.91
CA GLU A 41 -14.51 12.07 26.14
C GLU A 41 -14.77 11.18 24.91
N ASP A 42 -14.06 11.44 23.81
CA ASP A 42 -14.11 10.58 22.63
C ASP A 42 -13.45 9.21 22.91
N LEU A 43 -13.89 8.18 22.19
CA LEU A 43 -13.28 6.86 22.28
C LEU A 43 -11.97 6.82 21.48
N VAL A 44 -10.87 7.07 22.17
CA VAL A 44 -9.51 6.89 21.64
C VAL A 44 -9.05 5.44 21.75
N SER A 45 -8.39 4.93 20.72
CA SER A 45 -7.85 3.56 20.72
C SER A 45 -6.61 3.43 19.85
N VAL A 46 -5.84 2.36 20.06
CA VAL A 46 -4.72 1.98 19.18
C VAL A 46 -5.24 1.62 17.80
N GLN A 47 -6.38 0.91 17.71
CA GLN A 47 -6.96 0.49 16.43
C GLN A 47 -7.47 1.68 15.60
N SER A 48 -7.89 2.77 16.23
CA SER A 48 -8.29 4.00 15.54
C SER A 48 -7.09 4.87 15.15
N GLY A 49 -5.87 4.49 15.52
CA GLY A 49 -4.65 5.29 15.30
C GLY A 49 -4.50 6.50 16.20
N ALA A 50 -5.44 6.73 17.13
CA ALA A 50 -5.40 7.85 18.07
C ALA A 50 -4.37 7.64 19.20
N ILE A 51 -4.01 6.38 19.46
CA ILE A 51 -2.98 6.00 20.42
C ILE A 51 -1.88 5.26 19.66
N ALA A 52 -0.62 5.62 19.90
CA ALA A 52 0.51 4.90 19.32
C ALA A 52 0.48 3.42 19.74
N SER A 53 0.71 2.53 18.78
CA SER A 53 0.75 1.10 19.05
C SER A 53 2.11 0.72 19.60
N ALA A 54 2.18 -0.06 20.68
CA ALA A 54 3.45 -0.70 21.04
C ALA A 54 4.00 -1.59 19.91
N ARG A 55 3.15 -2.04 18.97
CA ARG A 55 3.58 -2.77 17.77
C ARG A 55 4.19 -1.88 16.68
N SER A 56 3.95 -0.57 16.66
CA SER A 56 4.60 0.30 15.67
C SER A 56 6.09 0.50 15.95
N GLU A 57 6.55 0.14 17.15
CA GLU A 57 7.98 0.09 17.50
C GLU A 57 8.64 -1.25 17.11
N MET A 58 7.84 -2.27 16.76
CA MET A 58 8.39 -3.56 16.35
C MET A 58 8.97 -3.47 14.94
N PRO A 59 10.10 -4.14 14.66
CA PRO A 59 10.63 -4.24 13.31
C PRO A 59 9.56 -4.74 12.36
N PRO A 60 9.49 -4.22 11.11
CA PRO A 60 8.58 -4.74 10.12
C PRO A 60 8.82 -6.24 9.91
N ARG A 61 7.74 -6.96 9.55
CA ARG A 61 7.87 -8.37 9.15
C ARG A 61 8.61 -8.44 7.82
N ASP A 62 9.89 -8.75 7.90
CA ASP A 62 10.76 -8.97 6.74
C ASP A 62 11.13 -10.46 6.62
N TYR A 63 11.75 -10.84 5.51
CA TYR A 63 12.26 -12.17 5.23
C TYR A 63 13.01 -12.78 6.43
N PHE A 64 13.87 -12.01 7.09
CA PHE A 64 14.63 -12.52 8.24
C PHE A 64 13.73 -12.92 9.41
N THR A 65 12.70 -12.12 9.71
CA THR A 65 11.74 -12.45 10.79
C THR A 65 10.87 -13.65 10.45
N ASP A 66 10.53 -13.83 9.16
CA ASP A 66 9.78 -15.00 8.70
C ASP A 66 10.68 -16.25 8.67
N GLU A 67 11.97 -16.10 8.38
CA GLU A 67 12.97 -17.16 8.47
C GLU A 67 13.14 -17.64 9.92
N ILE A 68 13.27 -16.72 10.89
CA ILE A 68 13.27 -17.07 12.31
C ILE A 68 12.01 -17.86 12.66
N ARG A 69 10.84 -17.36 12.25
CA ARG A 69 9.56 -18.04 12.51
C ARG A 69 9.58 -19.44 11.90
N ARG A 70 9.98 -19.61 10.64
CA ARG A 70 10.02 -20.91 9.96
C ARG A 70 10.94 -21.89 10.67
N GLN A 71 12.14 -21.46 11.05
CA GLN A 71 13.10 -22.31 11.75
C GLN A 71 12.60 -22.71 13.14
N LEU A 72 12.08 -21.75 13.91
CA LEU A 72 11.59 -22.01 15.26
C LEU A 72 10.30 -22.82 15.29
N SER A 73 9.39 -22.60 14.34
CA SER A 73 8.21 -23.45 14.14
C SER A 73 8.64 -24.90 13.88
N ALA A 74 9.70 -25.11 13.09
CA ALA A 74 10.21 -26.45 12.81
C ALA A 74 10.89 -27.11 14.02
N SER A 75 11.54 -26.34 14.89
CA SER A 75 12.26 -26.90 16.06
C SER A 75 11.42 -27.01 17.33
N LEU A 76 10.53 -26.05 17.59
CA LEU A 76 9.73 -25.93 18.82
C LEU A 76 8.25 -26.31 18.62
N GLY A 77 7.77 -26.32 17.38
CA GLY A 77 6.35 -26.43 17.06
C GLY A 77 5.63 -25.09 17.12
N ASP A 78 4.53 -24.97 16.37
CA ASP A 78 3.77 -23.72 16.25
C ASP A 78 3.10 -23.32 17.58
N GLU A 79 2.56 -24.28 18.33
CA GLU A 79 1.87 -24.01 19.59
C GLU A 79 2.80 -23.32 20.61
N GLU A 80 3.96 -23.91 20.88
CA GLU A 80 4.95 -23.34 21.80
C GLU A 80 5.48 -21.99 21.31
N LEU A 81 5.76 -21.85 20.00
CA LEU A 81 6.26 -20.60 19.45
C LEU A 81 5.27 -19.43 19.61
N PHE A 82 3.98 -19.67 19.39
CA PHE A 82 2.97 -18.62 19.43
C PHE A 82 2.35 -18.40 20.82
N THR A 83 2.37 -19.41 21.69
CA THR A 83 1.69 -19.34 23.00
C THR A 83 2.66 -19.30 24.18
N GLY A 84 3.93 -19.69 24.00
CA GLY A 84 4.92 -19.79 25.07
C GLY A 84 5.46 -18.46 25.59
N GLY A 85 5.06 -17.32 25.02
CA GLY A 85 5.50 -16.00 25.48
C GLY A 85 7.01 -15.75 25.33
N LEU A 86 7.64 -16.42 24.36
CA LEU A 86 9.09 -16.42 24.16
C LEU A 86 9.60 -15.04 23.69
N THR A 87 10.77 -14.63 24.20
CA THR A 87 11.52 -13.49 23.68
C THR A 87 12.72 -14.00 22.88
N ILE A 88 12.69 -13.79 21.57
CA ILE A 88 13.74 -14.27 20.65
C ILE A 88 14.75 -13.15 20.41
N LYS A 89 16.02 -13.41 20.73
CA LYS A 89 17.15 -12.55 20.36
C LYS A 89 17.82 -13.13 19.13
N ALA A 90 17.93 -12.34 18.07
CA ALA A 90 18.54 -12.76 16.81
C ALA A 90 19.80 -11.94 16.50
N THR A 91 20.63 -12.47 15.61
CA THR A 91 21.91 -11.87 15.20
C THR A 91 21.79 -10.86 14.05
N VAL A 92 20.57 -10.49 13.66
CA VAL A 92 20.36 -9.55 12.56
C VAL A 92 20.83 -8.15 12.93
N ASP A 93 21.57 -7.57 12.01
CA ASP A 93 21.89 -6.15 12.01
C ASP A 93 20.90 -5.42 11.08
N PRO A 94 20.06 -4.51 11.61
CA PRO A 94 19.04 -3.83 10.80
C PRO A 94 19.61 -2.99 9.65
N ASP A 95 20.76 -2.37 9.84
CA ASP A 95 21.38 -1.47 8.85
C ASP A 95 21.99 -2.28 7.70
N LEU A 96 22.65 -3.40 8.03
CA LEU A 96 23.16 -4.35 7.04
C LEU A 96 22.00 -5.02 6.28
N GLN A 97 20.91 -5.38 6.96
CA GLN A 97 19.74 -5.98 6.32
C GLN A 97 19.09 -5.01 5.31
N ALA A 98 18.90 -3.74 5.69
CA ALA A 98 18.39 -2.71 4.78
C ALA A 98 19.30 -2.50 3.57
N THR A 99 20.62 -2.52 3.78
CA THR A 99 21.61 -2.39 2.71
C THR A 99 21.60 -3.59 1.77
N ALA A 100 21.53 -4.80 2.29
CA ALA A 100 21.44 -6.03 1.51
C ALA A 100 20.15 -6.07 0.67
N ALA A 101 19.01 -5.66 1.24
CA ALA A 101 17.73 -5.59 0.52
C ALA A 101 17.79 -4.62 -0.66
N ARG A 102 18.38 -3.42 -0.47
CA ARG A 102 18.59 -2.45 -1.56
C ARG A 102 19.52 -3.00 -2.64
N ALA A 103 20.67 -3.56 -2.25
CA ALA A 103 21.63 -4.13 -3.20
C ALA A 103 21.02 -5.26 -4.04
N LEU A 104 20.21 -6.13 -3.44
CA LEU A 104 19.49 -7.18 -4.16
C LEU A 104 18.47 -6.60 -5.14
N ARG A 105 17.68 -5.60 -4.70
CA ARG A 105 16.70 -4.91 -5.55
C ARG A 105 17.37 -4.28 -6.76
N ASP A 106 18.43 -3.51 -6.54
CA ASP A 106 19.18 -2.83 -7.61
C ASP A 106 19.76 -3.84 -8.61
N GLY A 107 20.29 -4.97 -8.11
CA GLY A 107 20.79 -6.06 -8.93
C GLY A 107 19.69 -6.71 -9.80
N LEU A 108 18.51 -6.96 -9.22
CA LEU A 108 17.37 -7.52 -9.94
C LEU A 108 16.79 -6.53 -10.97
N GLU A 109 16.69 -5.25 -10.62
CA GLU A 109 16.27 -4.20 -11.54
C GLU A 109 17.21 -4.09 -12.74
N LYS A 110 18.52 -4.04 -12.47
CA LYS A 110 19.54 -4.03 -13.52
C LYS A 110 19.40 -5.25 -14.42
N PHE A 111 19.27 -6.43 -13.83
CA PHE A 111 19.12 -7.69 -14.57
C PHE A 111 17.86 -7.74 -15.45
N ASP A 112 16.73 -7.22 -14.97
CA ASP A 112 15.49 -7.14 -15.76
C ASP A 112 15.61 -6.08 -16.89
N ARG A 113 16.19 -4.91 -16.59
CA ARG A 113 16.44 -3.86 -17.60
C ARG A 113 17.45 -4.29 -18.66
N ASP A 114 18.48 -5.06 -18.30
CA ASP A 114 19.51 -5.57 -19.24
C ASP A 114 18.91 -6.55 -20.26
N ARG A 115 17.85 -7.26 -19.89
CA ARG A 115 17.08 -8.08 -20.84
C ARG A 115 16.28 -7.25 -21.84
N ARG A 116 16.02 -5.98 -21.50
CA ARG A 116 15.24 -5.05 -22.31
C ARG A 116 13.86 -5.60 -22.68
N VAL A 117 13.24 -6.43 -21.85
CA VAL A 117 11.90 -6.99 -22.13
C VAL A 117 10.89 -6.35 -21.18
N TYR A 118 9.96 -5.59 -21.74
CA TYR A 118 8.83 -5.07 -21.00
C TYR A 118 7.74 -6.12 -20.87
N ARG A 119 7.28 -6.36 -19.64
CA ARG A 119 6.31 -7.41 -19.30
C ARG A 119 4.85 -6.94 -19.32
N GLY A 120 4.62 -5.65 -19.59
CA GLY A 120 3.30 -5.03 -19.49
C GLY A 120 3.11 -4.25 -18.19
N PRO A 121 1.99 -3.51 -18.08
CA PRO A 121 1.68 -2.73 -16.89
C PRO A 121 1.28 -3.65 -15.72
N ALA A 122 1.50 -3.18 -14.49
CA ALA A 122 1.14 -3.91 -13.27
C ALA A 122 -0.39 -4.10 -13.11
N GLY A 123 -1.19 -3.24 -13.75
CA GLY A 123 -2.64 -3.33 -13.77
C GLY A 123 -3.23 -2.57 -14.95
N ARG A 124 -4.53 -2.77 -15.19
CA ARG A 124 -5.32 -1.99 -16.14
C ARG A 124 -6.54 -1.44 -15.42
N ILE A 125 -6.80 -0.16 -15.59
CA ILE A 125 -8.00 0.50 -15.09
C ILE A 125 -9.00 0.54 -16.25
N ASP A 126 -10.24 0.15 -15.99
CA ASP A 126 -11.30 0.15 -17.00
C ASP A 126 -11.57 1.58 -17.48
N PRO A 127 -11.39 1.87 -18.80
CA PRO A 127 -11.70 3.17 -19.37
C PRO A 127 -13.14 3.61 -19.15
N ALA A 128 -14.10 2.69 -19.01
CA ALA A 128 -15.51 3.01 -18.76
C ALA A 128 -15.75 3.70 -17.39
N LYS A 129 -14.76 3.68 -16.49
CA LYS A 129 -14.78 4.47 -15.26
C LYS A 129 -14.46 5.95 -15.50
N PHE A 130 -14.05 6.33 -16.71
CA PHE A 130 -13.69 7.68 -17.12
C PHE A 130 -14.62 8.11 -18.26
N ASP A 131 -15.21 9.31 -18.18
CA ASP A 131 -16.09 9.81 -19.24
C ASP A 131 -15.27 10.07 -20.53
N PRO A 132 -15.56 9.37 -21.65
CA PRO A 132 -14.83 9.55 -22.91
C PRO A 132 -15.08 10.91 -23.59
N ALA A 133 -16.13 11.65 -23.21
CA ALA A 133 -16.57 12.85 -23.94
C ALA A 133 -15.87 14.15 -23.51
N GLU A 134 -15.29 14.21 -22.30
CA GLU A 134 -14.77 15.47 -21.77
C GLU A 134 -13.24 15.64 -21.89
N TYR A 135 -12.46 14.61 -22.20
CA TYR A 135 -10.97 14.64 -22.24
C TYR A 135 -10.31 15.37 -21.04
N THR A 136 -11.08 15.63 -19.98
CA THR A 136 -10.66 16.28 -18.77
C THR A 136 -10.64 15.15 -17.77
N VAL A 137 -9.48 14.48 -17.68
CA VAL A 137 -9.29 13.44 -16.68
C VAL A 137 -9.37 14.14 -15.33
N ASP A 138 -10.53 14.06 -14.67
CA ASP A 138 -10.67 14.57 -13.31
C ASP A 138 -9.60 13.91 -12.44
N GLU A 139 -8.76 14.75 -11.83
CA GLU A 139 -7.65 14.33 -11.01
C GLU A 139 -8.11 13.43 -9.86
N ALA A 140 -9.23 13.79 -9.23
CA ALA A 140 -9.79 13.03 -8.13
C ALA A 140 -10.20 11.61 -8.57
N LEU A 141 -10.71 11.48 -9.79
CA LEU A 141 -11.21 10.23 -10.33
C LEU A 141 -10.08 9.24 -10.63
N TRP A 142 -9.03 9.66 -11.36
CA TRP A 142 -7.92 8.77 -11.67
C TRP A 142 -7.09 8.43 -10.43
N ARG A 143 -6.92 9.39 -9.50
CA ARG A 143 -6.23 9.13 -8.24
C ARG A 143 -6.95 8.06 -7.42
N ARG A 144 -8.28 8.15 -7.32
CA ARG A 144 -9.08 7.11 -6.65
C ARG A 144 -8.96 5.76 -7.34
N ALA A 145 -9.07 5.73 -8.66
CA ALA A 145 -8.97 4.48 -9.42
C ALA A 145 -7.58 3.84 -9.29
N LEU A 146 -6.51 4.64 -9.29
CA LEU A 146 -5.15 4.16 -9.05
C LEU A 146 -4.99 3.62 -7.62
N ALA A 147 -5.50 4.34 -6.62
CA ALA A 147 -5.48 3.94 -5.21
C ALA A 147 -6.17 2.58 -4.97
N GLU A 148 -7.26 2.30 -5.68
CA GLU A 148 -7.99 1.03 -5.61
C GLU A 148 -7.29 -0.13 -6.36
N THR A 149 -6.31 0.17 -7.23
CA THR A 149 -5.63 -0.85 -8.04
C THR A 149 -4.57 -1.60 -7.20
N PRO A 150 -4.50 -2.95 -7.29
CA PRO A 150 -3.51 -3.75 -6.56
C PRO A 150 -2.13 -3.65 -7.22
N VAL A 151 -1.43 -2.54 -7.00
CA VAL A 151 -0.05 -2.30 -7.43
C VAL A 151 0.88 -2.17 -6.22
N PRO A 152 2.16 -2.61 -6.33
CA PRO A 152 3.13 -2.44 -5.26
C PRO A 152 3.36 -0.96 -4.91
N ARG A 153 3.40 -0.65 -3.62
CA ARG A 153 3.60 0.71 -3.05
C ARG A 153 4.66 0.76 -1.95
N ASP A 154 5.12 -0.41 -1.55
CA ASP A 154 6.09 -0.68 -0.49
C ASP A 154 7.53 -0.78 -1.01
N ILE A 155 7.74 -0.46 -2.29
CA ILE A 155 9.07 -0.44 -2.92
C ILE A 155 9.61 0.99 -2.87
N GLU A 156 10.70 1.17 -2.13
CA GLU A 156 11.40 2.45 -2.01
C GLU A 156 11.79 3.00 -3.39
N GLY A 157 11.51 4.29 -3.62
CA GLY A 157 11.82 5.00 -4.86
C GLY A 157 10.83 4.75 -6.00
N TRP A 158 9.95 3.75 -5.90
CA TRP A 158 8.93 3.49 -6.90
C TRP A 158 7.64 4.23 -6.55
N ARG A 159 7.00 4.82 -7.57
CA ARG A 159 5.67 5.42 -7.45
C ARG A 159 4.76 4.86 -8.52
N PRO A 160 3.59 4.32 -8.17
CA PRO A 160 2.59 3.96 -9.17
C PRO A 160 2.23 5.17 -10.04
N ALA A 161 2.06 4.91 -11.33
CA ALA A 161 1.62 5.90 -12.29
C ALA A 161 0.58 5.30 -13.23
N VAL A 162 -0.35 6.14 -13.67
CA VAL A 162 -1.37 5.81 -14.67
C VAL A 162 -1.06 6.57 -15.96
N VAL A 163 -1.24 5.92 -17.10
CA VAL A 163 -1.18 6.58 -18.41
C VAL A 163 -2.55 7.17 -18.70
N LEU A 164 -2.62 8.50 -18.82
CA LEU A 164 -3.87 9.24 -19.03
C LEU A 164 -4.17 9.45 -20.52
N SER A 165 -3.14 9.78 -21.30
CA SER A 165 -3.24 9.91 -22.75
C SER A 165 -1.93 9.58 -23.43
N ILE A 166 -1.99 9.18 -24.70
CA ILE A 166 -0.83 8.82 -25.51
C ILE A 166 -0.76 9.79 -26.68
N GLY A 167 0.29 10.59 -26.75
CA GLY A 167 0.61 11.46 -27.89
C GLY A 167 1.57 10.78 -28.87
N GLU A 168 2.10 11.55 -29.83
CA GLU A 168 3.01 11.02 -30.86
C GLU A 168 4.42 10.71 -30.33
N THR A 169 4.93 11.56 -29.43
CA THR A 169 6.31 11.48 -28.91
C THR A 169 6.39 11.24 -27.41
N SER A 170 5.28 11.40 -26.69
CA SER A 170 5.18 11.24 -25.24
C SER A 170 3.80 10.78 -24.81
N ALA A 171 3.71 10.18 -23.62
CA ALA A 171 2.45 9.90 -22.94
C ALA A 171 2.28 10.83 -21.74
N ARG A 172 1.06 11.33 -21.50
CA ARG A 172 0.71 12.03 -20.26
C ARG A 172 0.48 10.99 -19.18
N ILE A 173 1.10 11.19 -18.02
CA ILE A 173 1.00 10.28 -16.88
C ILE A 173 0.50 11.02 -15.63
N GLY A 174 -0.29 10.34 -14.82
CA GLY A 174 -0.62 10.76 -13.45
C GLY A 174 0.19 9.95 -12.47
N VAL A 175 0.92 10.59 -11.56
CA VAL A 175 1.78 9.91 -10.57
C VAL A 175 1.15 9.98 -9.19
N GLU A 176 1.05 8.85 -8.51
CA GLU A 176 0.49 8.77 -7.15
C GLU A 176 1.35 9.60 -6.18
N GLY A 177 0.71 10.44 -5.36
CA GLY A 177 1.40 11.29 -4.37
C GLY A 177 2.20 12.47 -4.92
N VAL A 178 2.11 12.76 -6.23
CA VAL A 178 2.69 13.95 -6.85
C VAL A 178 1.57 14.82 -7.38
N GLU A 179 1.47 16.08 -6.93
CA GLU A 179 0.51 17.07 -7.42
C GLU A 179 0.64 17.27 -8.95
N GLU A 180 -0.49 17.46 -9.64
CA GLU A 180 -0.43 17.84 -11.06
C GLU A 180 0.09 19.28 -11.18
N THR A 181 1.05 19.48 -12.10
CA THR A 181 1.49 20.82 -12.50
C THR A 181 0.58 21.36 -13.60
N ALA A 182 0.61 22.68 -13.84
CA ALA A 182 -0.15 23.29 -14.94
C ALA A 182 0.17 22.66 -16.31
N ASP A 183 1.40 22.20 -16.50
CA ASP A 183 1.84 21.52 -17.71
C ASP A 183 1.53 20.00 -17.70
N GLY A 184 1.29 19.41 -16.52
CA GLY A 184 1.15 17.97 -16.33
C GLY A 184 2.49 17.22 -16.33
N HIS A 185 2.43 15.90 -16.15
CA HIS A 185 3.61 15.03 -16.18
C HIS A 185 3.64 14.21 -17.47
N PHE A 186 4.81 14.14 -18.13
CA PHE A 186 4.98 13.43 -19.39
C PHE A 186 6.13 12.42 -19.35
N LEU A 187 5.90 11.28 -19.98
CA LEU A 187 6.91 10.27 -20.26
C LEU A 187 7.25 10.31 -21.76
N ALA A 188 8.47 10.73 -22.10
CA ALA A 188 8.93 10.70 -23.49
C ALA A 188 9.22 9.26 -23.94
N PHE A 189 8.82 8.91 -25.17
CA PHE A 189 9.10 7.57 -25.70
C PHE A 189 10.61 7.31 -25.91
N SER A 190 11.42 8.37 -26.00
CA SER A 190 12.88 8.26 -25.98
C SER A 190 13.41 7.63 -24.70
N ASP A 191 12.74 7.89 -23.58
CA ASP A 191 13.17 7.44 -22.25
C ASP A 191 12.71 6.02 -21.97
N ALA A 192 11.75 5.53 -22.77
CA ALA A 192 11.28 4.14 -22.77
C ALA A 192 12.05 3.23 -23.76
N LYS A 193 13.13 3.70 -24.40
CA LYS A 193 13.93 2.89 -25.37
C LYS A 193 14.57 1.64 -24.77
N TRP A 194 14.70 1.58 -23.45
CA TRP A 194 15.18 0.39 -22.75
C TRP A 194 14.20 -0.79 -22.87
N ALA A 195 12.92 -0.54 -23.14
CA ALA A 195 11.86 -1.54 -23.19
C ALA A 195 11.65 -2.08 -24.62
N ARG A 196 11.73 -3.40 -24.79
CA ARG A 196 11.22 -4.13 -25.95
C ARG A 196 9.92 -4.83 -25.59
N LEU A 197 8.94 -4.70 -26.46
CA LEU A 197 7.66 -5.37 -26.33
C LEU A 197 7.77 -6.79 -26.87
N ARG A 198 7.14 -7.73 -26.17
CA ARG A 198 7.00 -9.10 -26.66
C ARG A 198 5.82 -9.18 -27.61
N ASP A 199 6.08 -9.64 -28.83
CA ASP A 199 5.12 -9.85 -29.91
C ASP A 199 5.19 -11.32 -30.34
N GLY A 200 4.39 -12.15 -29.67
CA GLY A 200 4.49 -13.62 -29.75
C GLY A 200 5.87 -14.14 -29.33
N ALA A 201 6.58 -14.78 -30.27
CA ALA A 201 7.94 -15.29 -30.07
C ALA A 201 9.05 -14.26 -30.36
N ARG A 202 8.70 -13.05 -30.82
CA ARG A 202 9.67 -12.01 -31.21
C ARG A 202 9.66 -10.84 -30.22
N LEU A 203 10.77 -10.12 -30.14
CA LEU A 203 10.89 -8.87 -29.40
C LEU A 203 10.98 -7.71 -30.39
N ARG A 204 10.15 -6.68 -30.20
CA ARG A 204 10.18 -5.45 -31.01
C ARG A 204 10.50 -4.25 -30.11
N GLU A 205 11.19 -3.25 -30.65
CA GLU A 205 11.44 -2.01 -29.92
C GLU A 205 10.12 -1.30 -29.59
N ALA A 206 10.00 -0.75 -28.38
CA ALA A 206 8.91 0.16 -28.08
C ALA A 206 9.07 1.42 -28.94
N ARG A 207 8.19 1.58 -29.93
CA ARG A 207 8.01 2.84 -30.68
C ARG A 207 6.69 3.45 -30.23
N GLY A 208 6.57 4.77 -30.32
CA GLY A 208 5.30 5.47 -30.13
C GLY A 208 4.20 4.89 -31.03
N PRO A 209 2.92 5.24 -30.80
CA PRO A 209 1.82 4.68 -31.58
C PRO A 209 2.06 4.90 -33.07
N THR A 210 2.23 3.80 -33.81
CA THR A 210 2.22 3.82 -35.27
C THR A 210 0.77 3.97 -35.70
N THR A 211 0.33 5.20 -35.91
CA THR A 211 -0.96 5.49 -36.54
C THR A 211 -0.96 4.98 -37.98
N CYS A 212 -1.46 3.75 -38.18
CA CYS A 212 -2.39 3.35 -39.24
C CYS A 212 -2.63 1.84 -39.14
N GLY A 213 -3.74 1.42 -38.54
CA GLY A 213 -4.06 0.00 -38.39
C GLY A 213 -5.42 -0.17 -37.76
N THR A 214 -6.45 -0.12 -38.61
CA THR A 214 -7.84 -0.54 -38.44
C THR A 214 -8.05 -1.51 -37.26
N TRP A 215 -8.75 -1.06 -36.22
CA TRP A 215 -9.38 -1.97 -35.27
C TRP A 215 -10.57 -2.61 -36.00
N ALA A 216 -10.39 -3.82 -36.50
CA ALA A 216 -11.52 -4.68 -36.83
C ALA A 216 -12.04 -5.28 -35.50
N THR A 217 -13.36 -5.16 -35.33
CA THR A 217 -14.26 -5.72 -34.30
C THR A 217 -13.76 -6.94 -33.56
#